data_AF-A0AAE4TQX1-F1
#
_entry.id   AF-A0AAE4TQX1-F1
#
_cell.length_a   1.000
_cell.length_b   1.000
_cell.length_c   1.000
_cell.angle_alpha   90.00
_cell.angle_beta   90.00
_cell.angle_gamma   90.00
#
_symmetry.space_group_name_H-M   'P 1'
#
loop_
_entity.id
_entity.type
_entity.pdbx_description
1 polymer ?
#
loop_
_entity_poly.entity_id
_entity_poly.type
_entity_poly.pdbx_seq_one_letter_code
_entity_poly.pdbx_strand_id
1 'polypeptide(L)'
;MHWAYRQLEHAKLVGCWAHVRRKFFEATPKQADKTSLGCKGLVYCDKLFALEAEWRDLSPQERLVKRKEILTPLMTTFFDWCREQVVLSGSKLGLAIAYSFKHERTFKTILEDGHLVLSNNMAERAIKSLVMGRKNWLFSQSFEEVKATAIIMSLLETAKRHGLNSEKYMSYLLDHLPNEETLAKREVLEAYLPWAKEVQTNCQ
;
A
#
# COMPACT_ATOMS: atom_id res chain seq x y z
N MET A 1 -10.70 -6.84 7.59
CA MET A 1 -9.24 -6.65 7.57
C MET A 1 -8.76 -5.65 8.64
N HIS A 2 -9.36 -4.46 8.80
CA HIS A 2 -8.93 -3.49 9.85
C HIS A 2 -9.06 -3.96 11.31
N TRP A 3 -9.94 -4.93 11.62
CA TRP A 3 -10.18 -5.36 13.00
C TRP A 3 -9.02 -6.17 13.59
N ALA A 4 -8.44 -7.10 12.81
CA ALA A 4 -7.33 -7.94 13.27
C ALA A 4 -6.08 -7.13 13.65
N TYR A 5 -5.72 -6.11 12.86
CA TYR A 5 -4.53 -5.28 13.14
C TYR A 5 -4.71 -4.34 14.33
N ARG A 6 -5.95 -4.03 14.75
CA ARG A 6 -6.22 -3.21 15.94
C ARG A 6 -5.98 -3.97 17.25
N GLN A 7 -5.83 -5.29 17.19
CA GLN A 7 -5.58 -6.15 18.34
C GLN A 7 -4.09 -6.39 18.59
N LEU A 8 -3.22 -5.88 17.72
CA LEU A 8 -1.78 -5.99 17.90
C LEU A 8 -1.31 -4.91 18.88
N GLU A 9 -0.77 -5.32 20.03
CA GLU A 9 -0.35 -4.42 21.11
C GLU A 9 0.74 -3.43 20.69
N HIS A 10 1.58 -3.80 19.73
CA HIS A 10 2.73 -3.00 19.28
C HIS A 10 2.58 -2.45 17.86
N ALA A 11 1.36 -2.42 17.30
CA ALA A 11 1.14 -1.89 15.95
C ALA A 11 0.28 -0.61 15.97
N LYS A 12 0.73 0.41 15.23
CA LYS A 12 -0.05 1.63 15.02
C LYS A 12 -0.52 1.71 13.58
N LEU A 13 -1.83 1.94 13.39
CA LEU A 13 -2.41 2.07 12.07
C LEU A 13 -2.09 3.43 11.45
N VAL A 14 -1.63 3.39 10.20
CA VAL A 14 -1.46 4.56 9.33
C VAL A 14 -2.58 4.57 8.32
N GLY A 15 -3.38 5.62 8.32
CA GLY A 15 -4.49 5.80 7.40
C GLY A 15 -3.98 6.21 6.01
N CYS A 16 -4.50 5.57 4.96
CA CYS A 16 -4.18 5.95 3.59
C CYS A 16 -5.07 7.11 3.10
N TRP A 17 -4.46 8.25 2.81
CA TRP A 17 -5.15 9.44 2.32
C TRP A 17 -5.69 9.27 0.89
N ALA A 18 -5.20 8.30 0.11
CA ALA A 18 -5.77 8.02 -1.21
C ALA A 18 -7.23 7.53 -1.10
N HIS A 19 -7.60 6.85 -0.01
CA HIS A 19 -8.98 6.49 0.26
C HIS A 19 -9.87 7.69 0.57
N VAL A 20 -9.34 8.66 1.34
CA VAL A 20 -10.05 9.91 1.62
C VAL A 20 -10.29 10.65 0.30
N ARG A 21 -9.24 10.87 -0.48
CA ARG A 21 -9.30 11.50 -1.80
C ARG A 21 -10.30 10.82 -2.72
N ARG A 22 -10.27 9.48 -2.80
CA ARG A 22 -11.21 8.71 -3.64
C ARG A 22 -12.66 8.91 -3.22
N LYS A 23 -12.95 8.96 -1.92
CA LYS A 23 -14.33 9.20 -1.44
C LYS A 23 -14.83 10.58 -1.81
N PHE A 24 -14.00 11.61 -1.68
CA PHE A 24 -14.36 12.95 -2.16
C PHE A 24 -14.52 12.99 -3.68
N PHE A 25 -13.68 12.26 -4.43
CA PHE A 25 -13.83 12.12 -5.88
C PHE A 25 -15.18 11.48 -6.26
N GLU A 26 -15.52 10.35 -5.65
CA GLU A 26 -16.79 9.65 -5.90
C GLU A 26 -18.02 10.46 -5.47
N ALA A 27 -17.85 11.34 -4.48
CA ALA A 27 -18.86 12.28 -4.01
C ALA A 27 -19.01 13.53 -4.89
N THR A 28 -18.08 13.79 -5.82
CA THR A 28 -18.08 14.97 -6.67
C THR A 28 -18.69 14.64 -8.04
N PRO A 29 -19.83 15.25 -8.42
CA PRO A 29 -20.40 15.11 -9.77
C PRO A 29 -19.43 15.60 -10.87
N LYS A 30 -19.54 15.03 -12.08
CA LYS A 30 -18.64 15.39 -13.20
C LYS A 30 -18.77 16.85 -13.66
N GLN A 31 -19.97 17.45 -13.55
CA GLN A 31 -20.20 18.87 -13.83
C GLN A 31 -20.25 19.73 -12.57
N ALA A 32 -19.66 19.27 -11.46
CA ALA A 32 -19.69 20.04 -10.22
C ALA A 32 -18.89 21.34 -10.34
N ASP A 33 -19.43 22.40 -9.73
CA ASP A 33 -18.68 23.64 -9.55
C ASP A 33 -17.41 23.36 -8.71
N LYS A 34 -16.33 24.07 -9.04
CA LYS A 34 -15.08 24.11 -8.27
C LYS A 34 -15.30 24.56 -6.83
N THR A 35 -16.39 25.29 -6.56
CA THR A 35 -16.79 25.70 -5.21
C THR A 35 -17.48 24.60 -4.39
N SER A 36 -17.87 23.48 -5.03
CA SER A 36 -18.59 22.40 -4.35
C SER A 36 -17.76 21.79 -3.22
N LEU A 37 -18.44 21.27 -2.18
CA LEU A 37 -17.78 20.66 -1.03
C LEU A 37 -16.92 19.45 -1.43
N GLY A 38 -17.36 18.67 -2.42
CA GLY A 38 -16.59 17.56 -2.97
C GLY A 38 -15.27 18.04 -3.58
N CYS A 39 -15.32 19.07 -4.44
CA CYS A 39 -14.14 19.72 -5.00
C CYS A 39 -13.21 20.29 -3.92
N LYS A 40 -13.75 20.96 -2.90
CA LYS A 40 -12.95 21.48 -1.77
C LYS A 40 -12.19 20.36 -1.04
N GLY A 41 -12.85 19.24 -0.76
CA GLY A 41 -12.20 18.08 -0.14
C GLY A 41 -11.09 17.48 -1.02
N LEU A 42 -11.30 17.45 -2.35
CA LEU A 42 -10.26 17.06 -3.31
C LEU A 42 -9.07 18.02 -3.28
N VAL A 43 -9.31 19.33 -3.27
CA VAL A 43 -8.24 20.34 -3.20
C VAL A 43 -7.38 20.17 -1.95
N TYR A 44 -7.97 19.88 -0.79
CA TYR A 44 -7.19 19.55 0.40
C TYR A 44 -6.33 18.32 0.21
N CYS A 45 -6.90 17.23 -0.31
CA CYS A 45 -6.17 15.99 -0.57
C CYS A 45 -5.03 16.21 -1.58
N ASP A 46 -5.30 16.91 -2.67
CA ASP A 46 -4.33 17.21 -3.73
C ASP A 46 -3.17 18.04 -3.20
N LYS A 47 -3.44 19.03 -2.33
CA LYS A 47 -2.39 19.79 -1.63
C LYS A 47 -1.51 18.89 -0.75
N LEU A 48 -2.09 17.97 0.02
CA LEU A 48 -1.33 17.02 0.83
C LEU A 48 -0.40 16.16 -0.05
N PHE A 49 -0.91 15.64 -1.16
CA PHE A 49 -0.12 14.83 -2.09
C PHE A 49 0.94 15.63 -2.85
N ALA A 50 0.68 16.89 -3.20
CA ALA A 50 1.66 17.77 -3.84
C ALA A 50 2.86 18.04 -2.92
N LEU A 51 2.58 18.42 -1.66
CA LEU A 51 3.63 18.64 -0.66
C LEU A 51 4.47 17.38 -0.41
N GLU A 52 3.84 16.21 -0.26
CA GLU A 52 4.57 14.96 -0.11
C GLU A 52 5.40 14.58 -1.35
N ALA A 53 4.96 14.98 -2.55
CA ALA A 53 5.73 14.77 -3.77
C ALA A 53 6.98 15.67 -3.83
N GLU A 54 6.87 16.92 -3.37
CA GLU A 54 8.01 17.84 -3.24
C GLU A 54 9.05 17.33 -2.23
N TRP A 55 8.62 16.58 -1.21
CA TRP A 55 9.47 16.03 -0.15
C TRP A 55 9.93 14.59 -0.41
N ARG A 56 9.79 14.10 -1.65
CA ARG A 56 10.12 12.71 -1.99
C ARG A 56 11.58 12.38 -1.72
N ASP A 57 12.48 13.27 -2.11
CA ASP A 57 13.94 13.02 -2.07
C ASP A 57 14.58 13.50 -0.76
N LEU A 58 13.79 14.04 0.17
CA LEU A 58 14.26 14.42 1.50
C LEU A 58 14.53 13.19 2.37
N SER A 59 15.46 13.33 3.32
CA SER A 59 15.66 12.33 4.36
C SER A 59 14.38 12.18 5.22
N PRO A 60 14.18 11.02 5.88
CA PRO A 60 13.05 10.83 6.79
C PRO A 60 12.95 11.91 7.87
N GLN A 61 14.09 12.38 8.39
CA GLN A 61 14.17 13.41 9.42
C GLN A 61 13.68 14.77 8.89
N GLU A 62 14.18 15.20 7.73
CA GLU A 62 13.76 16.46 7.10
C GLU A 62 12.28 16.42 6.69
N ARG A 63 11.82 15.30 6.13
CA ARG A 63 10.42 15.08 5.80
C ARG A 63 9.53 15.18 7.04
N LEU A 64 9.95 14.60 8.17
CA LEU A 64 9.22 14.69 9.43
C LEU A 64 9.11 16.14 9.94
N VAL A 65 10.19 16.92 9.83
CA VAL A 65 10.18 18.36 10.18
C VAL A 65 9.16 19.10 9.31
N LYS A 66 9.22 18.94 7.98
CA LYS A 66 8.26 19.53 7.04
C LYS A 66 6.82 19.12 7.33
N ARG A 67 6.59 17.85 7.66
CA ARG A 67 5.27 17.34 8.07
C ARG A 67 4.77 18.05 9.33
N LYS A 68 5.62 18.19 10.34
CA LYS A 68 5.24 18.87 11.59
C LYS A 68 4.91 20.34 11.35
N GLU A 69 5.71 21.05 10.57
CA GLU A 69 5.55 22.49 10.30
C GLU A 69 4.39 22.81 9.35
N ILE A 70 4.28 22.08 8.24
CA ILE A 70 3.39 22.43 7.12
C ILE A 70 2.18 21.49 7.05
N LEU A 71 2.39 20.18 7.21
CA LEU A 71 1.32 19.20 7.03
C LEU A 71 0.36 19.16 8.23
N THR A 72 0.87 19.35 9.45
CA THR A 72 0.05 19.42 10.68
C THR A 72 -1.05 20.49 10.59
N PRO A 73 -0.75 21.78 10.33
CA PRO A 73 -1.80 22.79 10.23
C PRO A 73 -2.77 22.49 9.07
N LEU A 74 -2.27 22.04 7.92
CA LEU A 74 -3.12 21.70 6.77
C LEU A 74 -4.11 20.56 7.09
N MET A 75 -3.65 19.50 7.77
CA MET A 75 -4.52 18.42 8.23
C MET A 75 -5.55 18.91 9.23
N THR A 76 -5.13 19.73 10.20
CA THR A 76 -6.05 20.31 11.19
C THR A 76 -7.14 21.13 10.50
N THR A 77 -6.77 22.05 9.61
CA THR A 77 -7.74 22.83 8.82
C THR A 77 -8.69 21.95 8.02
N PHE A 78 -8.21 20.86 7.41
CA PHE A 78 -9.07 19.91 6.70
C PHE A 78 -10.08 19.22 7.63
N PHE A 79 -9.65 18.76 8.81
CA PHE A 79 -10.55 18.09 9.75
C PHE A 79 -11.54 19.06 10.39
N ASP A 80 -11.12 20.28 10.72
CA ASP A 80 -11.99 21.33 11.23
C ASP A 80 -13.05 21.69 10.18
N TRP A 81 -12.63 21.92 8.93
CA TRP A 81 -13.53 22.11 7.80
C TRP A 81 -14.53 20.95 7.67
N CYS A 82 -14.10 19.70 7.78
CA CYS A 82 -15.00 18.54 7.74
C CYS A 82 -16.07 18.56 8.85
N ARG A 83 -15.72 19.01 10.07
CA ARG A 83 -16.66 19.06 11.20
C ARG A 83 -17.70 20.17 11.07
N GLU A 84 -17.38 21.24 10.36
CA GLU A 84 -18.30 22.35 10.11
C GLU A 84 -19.38 22.03 9.05
N GLN A 85 -19.21 20.95 8.27
CA GLN A 85 -20.11 20.65 7.17
C GLN A 85 -21.40 20.00 7.65
N VAL A 86 -22.54 20.63 7.35
CA VAL A 86 -23.87 20.05 7.53
C VAL A 86 -24.28 19.35 6.24
N VAL A 87 -24.18 18.02 6.21
CA VAL A 87 -24.46 17.20 5.03
C VAL A 87 -25.35 16.01 5.38
N LEU A 88 -26.13 15.53 4.41
CA LEU A 88 -26.93 14.33 4.58
C LEU A 88 -26.02 13.12 4.82
N SER A 89 -26.16 12.46 5.96
CA SER A 89 -25.28 11.38 6.43
C SER A 89 -25.18 10.19 5.46
N GLY A 90 -26.27 9.85 4.76
CA GLY A 90 -26.31 8.78 3.76
C GLY A 90 -25.83 9.18 2.36
N SER A 91 -25.56 10.47 2.12
CA SER A 91 -25.03 10.92 0.83
C SER A 91 -23.58 10.49 0.65
N LYS A 92 -23.11 10.38 -0.60
CA LYS A 92 -21.70 10.09 -0.88
C LYS A 92 -20.74 11.08 -0.19
N LEU A 93 -21.11 12.36 -0.15
CA LEU A 93 -20.35 13.40 0.52
C LEU A 93 -20.37 13.22 2.05
N GLY A 94 -21.55 12.92 2.62
CA GLY A 94 -21.70 12.58 4.04
C GLY A 94 -20.82 11.40 4.44
N LEU A 95 -20.78 10.35 3.62
CA LEU A 95 -19.91 9.19 3.83
C LEU A 95 -18.43 9.53 3.70
N ALA A 96 -18.04 10.46 2.81
CA ALA A 96 -16.66 10.91 2.66
C ALA A 96 -16.18 11.68 3.89
N ILE A 97 -16.99 12.62 4.38
CA ILE A 97 -16.72 13.38 5.60
C ILE A 97 -16.72 12.45 6.82
N ALA A 98 -17.72 11.57 6.94
CA ALA A 98 -17.81 10.56 8.00
C ALA A 98 -16.58 9.66 8.09
N TYR A 99 -16.10 9.20 6.94
CA TYR A 99 -14.89 8.39 6.88
C TYR A 99 -13.65 9.17 7.34
N SER A 100 -13.55 10.44 6.97
CA SER A 100 -12.41 11.30 7.28
C SER A 100 -12.23 11.47 8.79
N PHE A 101 -13.27 11.90 9.51
CA PHE A 101 -13.14 12.10 10.97
C PHE A 101 -13.11 10.78 11.76
N LYS A 102 -13.83 9.73 11.31
CA LYS A 102 -13.83 8.41 11.98
C LYS A 102 -12.42 7.82 12.10
N HIS A 103 -11.54 8.19 11.18
CA HIS A 103 -10.18 7.68 11.09
C HIS A 103 -9.11 8.76 11.28
N GLU A 104 -9.48 9.95 11.77
CA GLU A 104 -8.60 11.11 11.94
C GLU A 104 -7.28 10.75 12.64
N ARG A 105 -7.35 10.04 13.77
CA ARG A 105 -6.16 9.59 14.51
C ARG A 105 -5.19 8.80 13.63
N THR A 106 -5.70 7.91 12.79
CA THR A 106 -4.86 7.09 11.90
C THR A 106 -4.26 7.90 10.74
N PHE A 107 -4.96 8.92 10.26
CA PHE A 107 -4.45 9.80 9.20
C PHE A 107 -3.35 10.73 9.71
N LYS A 108 -3.40 11.12 11.00
CA LYS A 108 -2.38 11.91 11.68
C LYS A 108 -1.13 11.11 12.08
N THR A 109 -1.19 9.77 12.12
CA THR A 109 -0.01 8.92 12.43
C THR A 109 1.19 9.21 11.53
N ILE A 110 0.97 9.65 10.29
CA ILE A 110 2.03 10.02 9.33
C ILE A 110 2.96 11.13 9.86
N LEU A 111 2.48 11.94 10.81
CA LEU A 111 3.19 13.07 11.42
C LEU A 111 4.16 12.64 12.53
N GLU A 112 4.20 11.35 12.86
CA GLU A 112 5.01 10.82 13.95
C GLU A 112 6.35 10.27 13.48
N ASP A 113 6.41 9.80 12.22
CA ASP A 113 7.61 9.18 11.64
C ASP A 113 7.70 9.48 10.13
N GLY A 114 8.88 9.93 9.69
CA GLY A 114 9.19 10.28 8.30
C GLY A 114 9.31 9.09 7.34
N HIS A 115 9.44 7.86 7.85
CA HIS A 115 9.43 6.62 7.06
C HIS A 115 8.03 6.21 6.61
N LEU A 116 6.99 6.71 7.28
CA LEU A 116 5.62 6.40 6.94
C LEU A 116 5.20 7.08 5.63
N VAL A 117 4.29 6.44 4.88
CA VAL A 117 3.83 6.89 3.56
C VAL A 117 2.38 7.37 3.58
N LEU A 118 2.09 8.48 2.90
CA LEU A 118 0.75 9.09 2.87
C LEU A 118 -0.29 8.18 2.16
N SER A 119 0.18 7.32 1.26
CA SER A 119 -0.64 6.35 0.54
C SER A 119 0.01 4.97 0.51
N ASN A 120 -0.80 3.94 0.73
CA ASN A 120 -0.44 2.54 0.59
C ASN A 120 -0.64 2.00 -0.84
N ASN A 121 -0.91 2.84 -1.85
CA ASN A 121 -1.22 2.42 -3.22
C ASN A 121 -0.15 1.51 -3.84
N MET A 122 1.12 1.68 -3.46
CA MET A 122 2.20 0.80 -3.90
C MET A 122 2.04 -0.62 -3.35
N ALA A 123 1.78 -0.74 -2.04
CA ALA A 123 1.52 -2.02 -1.40
C ALA A 123 0.24 -2.67 -1.96
N GLU A 124 -0.83 -1.89 -2.14
CA GLU A 124 -2.09 -2.39 -2.73
C GLU A 124 -1.90 -2.90 -4.15
N ARG A 125 -1.10 -2.19 -4.98
CA ARG A 125 -0.78 -2.65 -6.33
C ARG A 125 0.06 -3.93 -6.32
N ALA A 126 1.02 -4.06 -5.41
CA ALA A 126 1.85 -5.25 -5.28
C ALA A 126 1.03 -6.51 -4.93
N ILE A 127 0.01 -6.38 -4.07
CA ILE A 127 -0.86 -7.51 -3.72
C ILE A 127 -2.05 -7.71 -4.67
N LYS A 128 -2.27 -6.79 -5.63
CA LYS A 128 -3.46 -6.83 -6.49
C LYS A 128 -3.51 -8.11 -7.34
N SER A 129 -2.37 -8.57 -7.84
CA SER A 129 -2.26 -9.84 -8.58
C SER A 129 -2.74 -11.02 -7.73
N LEU A 130 -2.30 -11.10 -6.48
CA LEU A 130 -2.71 -12.11 -5.51
C LEU A 130 -4.22 -12.04 -5.24
N VAL A 131 -4.76 -10.84 -5.00
CA VAL A 131 -6.20 -10.65 -4.73
C VAL A 131 -7.05 -11.06 -5.93
N MET A 132 -6.62 -10.77 -7.16
CA MET A 132 -7.30 -11.23 -8.37
C MET A 132 -7.16 -12.74 -8.56
N GLY A 133 -5.96 -13.30 -8.35
CA GLY A 133 -5.71 -14.74 -8.42
C GLY A 133 -6.57 -15.54 -7.43
N ARG A 134 -6.67 -15.08 -6.18
CA ARG A 134 -7.53 -15.71 -5.15
C ARG A 134 -9.00 -15.80 -5.57
N LYS A 135 -9.52 -14.84 -6.33
CA LYS A 135 -10.89 -14.92 -6.85
C LYS A 135 -11.07 -16.01 -7.91
N ASN A 136 -9.98 -16.40 -8.57
CA ASN A 136 -9.96 -17.41 -9.63
C ASN A 136 -9.48 -18.78 -9.13
N TRP A 137 -8.84 -18.86 -7.96
CA TRP A 137 -8.44 -20.11 -7.31
C TRP A 137 -9.61 -20.66 -6.48
N LEU A 138 -10.59 -21.23 -7.16
CA LEU A 138 -11.87 -21.66 -6.59
C LEU A 138 -11.76 -22.79 -5.54
N PHE A 139 -10.58 -23.41 -5.38
CA PHE A 139 -10.38 -24.57 -4.52
C PHE A 139 -9.29 -24.41 -3.44
N SER A 140 -8.67 -23.23 -3.29
CA SER A 140 -7.64 -23.02 -2.26
C SER A 140 -8.26 -22.52 -0.93
N GLN A 141 -8.71 -23.44 -0.07
CA GLN A 141 -9.35 -23.11 1.21
C GLN A 141 -8.61 -23.65 2.45
N SER A 142 -7.60 -24.51 2.26
CA SER A 142 -6.81 -25.03 3.38
C SER A 142 -5.65 -24.09 3.77
N PHE A 143 -5.19 -24.17 5.02
CA PHE A 143 -4.04 -23.40 5.49
C PHE A 143 -2.75 -23.77 4.72
N GLU A 144 -2.61 -25.04 4.36
CA GLU A 144 -1.48 -25.58 3.62
C GLU A 144 -1.42 -25.02 2.20
N GLU A 145 -2.56 -24.91 1.52
CA GLU A 145 -2.67 -24.30 0.19
C GLU A 145 -2.34 -22.81 0.21
N VAL A 146 -2.80 -22.09 1.24
CA VAL A 146 -2.46 -20.67 1.44
C VAL A 146 -0.95 -20.51 1.66
N LYS A 147 -0.33 -21.42 2.44
CA LYS A 147 1.11 -21.40 2.69
C LYS A 147 1.90 -21.68 1.40
N ALA A 148 1.53 -22.70 0.62
CA ALA A 148 2.17 -23.00 -0.65
C ALA A 148 2.06 -21.84 -1.64
N THR A 149 0.86 -21.25 -1.75
CA THR A 149 0.62 -20.08 -2.59
C THR A 149 1.49 -18.88 -2.18
N ALA A 150 1.61 -18.63 -0.87
CA ALA A 150 2.45 -17.55 -0.35
C ALA A 150 3.93 -17.74 -0.68
N ILE A 151 4.43 -18.98 -0.62
CA ILE A 151 5.82 -19.33 -1.00
C ILE A 151 6.04 -19.07 -2.49
N ILE A 152 5.19 -19.62 -3.36
CA ILE A 152 5.30 -19.46 -4.82
C ILE A 152 5.28 -17.97 -5.19
N MET A 153 4.34 -17.21 -4.63
CA MET A 153 4.24 -15.77 -4.89
C MET A 153 5.47 -15.00 -4.39
N SER A 154 6.03 -15.39 -3.25
CA SER A 154 7.27 -14.78 -2.75
C SER A 154 8.44 -15.01 -3.70
N LEU A 155 8.57 -16.22 -4.27
CA LEU A 155 9.60 -16.53 -5.27
C LEU A 155 9.41 -15.72 -6.55
N LEU A 156 8.19 -15.70 -7.10
CA LEU A 156 7.88 -14.96 -8.33
C LEU A 156 8.14 -13.46 -8.17
N GLU A 157 7.68 -12.84 -7.08
CA GLU A 157 7.88 -11.41 -6.85
C GLU A 157 9.34 -11.07 -6.54
N THR A 158 10.10 -11.97 -5.90
CA THR A 158 11.55 -11.78 -5.71
C THR A 158 12.29 -11.86 -7.04
N ALA A 159 11.92 -12.78 -7.93
CA ALA A 159 12.48 -12.90 -9.27
C ALA A 159 12.25 -11.62 -10.10
N LYS A 160 11.01 -11.12 -10.13
CA LYS A 160 10.67 -9.86 -10.81
C LYS A 160 11.47 -8.66 -10.30
N ARG A 161 11.62 -8.57 -8.97
CA ARG A 161 12.41 -7.49 -8.34
C ARG A 161 13.89 -7.51 -8.75
N HIS A 162 14.42 -8.68 -9.11
CA HIS A 162 15.79 -8.86 -9.60
C HIS A 162 15.88 -8.88 -11.14
N GLY A 163 14.83 -8.47 -11.85
CA GLY A 163 14.83 -8.36 -13.31
C GLY A 163 14.74 -9.69 -14.05
N LEU A 164 14.35 -10.78 -13.39
CA LEU A 164 14.23 -12.09 -14.02
C LEU A 164 12.85 -12.31 -14.64
N ASN A 165 12.81 -13.07 -15.74
CA ASN A 165 11.59 -13.71 -16.22
C ASN A 165 11.13 -14.76 -15.20
N SER A 166 9.94 -14.55 -14.62
CA SER A 166 9.44 -15.36 -13.51
C SER A 166 9.10 -16.79 -13.89
N GLU A 167 8.70 -17.04 -15.14
CA GLU A 167 8.43 -18.39 -15.64
C GLU A 167 9.75 -19.15 -15.78
N LYS A 168 10.74 -18.57 -16.47
CA LYS A 168 12.07 -19.16 -16.62
C LYS A 168 12.70 -19.47 -15.26
N TYR A 169 12.60 -18.54 -14.32
CA TYR A 169 13.12 -18.75 -12.97
C TYR A 169 12.41 -19.91 -12.25
N MET A 170 11.08 -20.02 -12.36
CA MET A 170 10.36 -21.13 -11.76
C MET A 170 10.74 -22.47 -12.39
N SER A 171 10.84 -22.54 -13.72
CA SER A 171 11.32 -23.72 -14.44
C SER A 171 12.75 -24.08 -14.02
N TYR A 172 13.65 -23.10 -13.96
CA TYR A 172 15.04 -23.31 -13.53
C TYR A 172 15.10 -23.94 -12.13
N LEU A 173 14.33 -23.42 -11.17
CA LEU A 173 14.27 -24.00 -9.83
C LEU A 173 13.73 -25.43 -9.84
N LEU A 174 12.65 -25.69 -10.59
CA LEU A 174 12.04 -27.02 -10.66
C LEU A 174 12.89 -28.05 -11.42
N ASP A 175 13.70 -27.60 -12.38
CA ASP A 175 14.57 -28.46 -13.18
C ASP A 175 15.87 -28.81 -12.44
N HIS A 176 16.40 -27.90 -11.61
CA HIS A 176 17.73 -28.06 -11.02
C HIS A 176 17.69 -28.47 -9.54
N LEU A 177 16.80 -27.88 -8.71
CA LEU A 177 16.77 -28.18 -7.28
C LEU A 177 16.51 -29.66 -6.95
N PRO A 178 15.63 -30.39 -7.66
CA PRO A 178 15.42 -31.82 -7.37
C PRO A 178 16.66 -32.70 -7.61
N ASN A 179 17.64 -32.20 -8.36
CA ASN A 179 18.88 -32.90 -8.68
C ASN A 179 20.01 -32.61 -7.69
N GLU A 180 19.78 -31.76 -6.68
CA GLU A 180 20.75 -31.48 -5.62
C GLU A 180 20.81 -32.61 -4.58
N GLU A 181 22.02 -32.99 -4.16
CA GLU A 181 22.21 -34.05 -3.15
C GLU A 181 21.57 -33.72 -1.80
N THR A 182 21.55 -32.43 -1.42
CA THR A 182 20.86 -31.97 -0.21
C THR A 182 20.44 -30.50 -0.29
N LEU A 183 19.17 -30.26 -0.01
CA LEU A 183 18.59 -28.91 0.11
C LEU A 183 18.72 -28.33 1.53
N ALA A 184 19.30 -29.08 2.47
CA ALA A 184 19.44 -28.62 3.86
C ALA A 184 20.60 -27.62 4.03
N LYS A 185 21.53 -27.58 3.08
CA LYS A 185 22.70 -26.69 3.12
C LYS A 185 22.35 -25.34 2.53
N ARG A 186 22.63 -24.28 3.29
CA ARG A 186 22.32 -22.91 2.88
C ARG A 186 23.14 -22.51 1.65
N GLU A 187 24.38 -22.94 1.58
CA GLU A 187 25.33 -22.64 0.51
C GLU A 187 24.82 -23.18 -0.85
N VAL A 188 24.16 -24.34 -0.84
CA VAL A 188 23.53 -24.92 -2.02
C VAL A 188 22.38 -24.02 -2.50
N LEU A 189 21.48 -23.62 -1.59
CA LEU A 189 20.34 -22.76 -1.95
C LEU A 189 20.78 -21.37 -2.40
N GLU A 190 21.90 -20.85 -1.89
CA GLU A 190 22.44 -19.55 -2.28
C GLU A 190 22.78 -19.46 -3.78
N ALA A 191 23.19 -20.57 -4.40
CA ALA A 191 23.45 -20.64 -5.85
C ALA A 191 22.18 -20.49 -6.71
N TYR A 192 21.01 -20.75 -6.12
CA TYR A 192 19.71 -20.68 -6.79
C TYR A 192 18.96 -19.36 -6.54
N LEU A 193 19.53 -18.46 -5.73
CA LEU A 193 18.87 -17.20 -5.43
C LEU A 193 18.84 -16.28 -6.65
N PRO A 194 17.85 -15.37 -6.74
CA PRO A 194 17.66 -14.54 -7.93
C PRO A 194 18.85 -13.66 -8.32
N TRP A 195 19.77 -13.38 -7.40
CA TRP A 195 20.98 -12.58 -7.65
C TRP A 195 22.22 -13.42 -8.02
N ALA A 196 22.12 -14.75 -8.02
CA ALA A 196 23.21 -15.61 -8.43
C ALA A 196 23.51 -15.42 -9.93
N LYS A 197 24.80 -15.44 -10.29
CA LYS A 197 25.26 -15.14 -11.66
C LYS A 197 24.68 -16.10 -12.71
N GLU A 198 24.62 -17.39 -12.38
CA GLU A 198 24.07 -18.41 -13.28
C GLU A 198 22.57 -18.25 -13.47
N VAL A 199 21.84 -18.00 -12.38
CA VAL A 199 20.41 -17.70 -12.44
C VAL A 199 20.12 -16.46 -13.29
N GLN A 200 20.88 -15.39 -13.09
CA GLN A 200 20.78 -14.16 -13.88
C GLN A 200 21.04 -14.41 -15.37
N THR A 201 22.01 -15.25 -15.70
CA THR A 201 22.33 -15.57 -17.10
C THR A 201 21.23 -16.39 -17.77
N ASN A 202 20.64 -17.35 -17.05
CA ASN A 202 19.66 -18.27 -17.61
C ASN A 202 18.21 -17.74 -17.58
N CYS A 203 17.90 -16.84 -16.64
CA CYS A 203 16.51 -16.46 -16.33
C CYS A 203 16.15 -15.01 -16.65
N GLN A 204 17.04 -14.21 -17.25
CA GLN A 204 16.68 -12.88 -17.79
C GLN A 204 15.74 -12.98 -19.01
#